data_AF-A0A2D4FVX1-F1
#
_entry.id   AF-A0A2D4FVX1-F1
#
_cell.length_a   1.000
_cell.length_b   1.000
_cell.length_c   1.000
_cell.angle_alpha   90.00
_cell.angle_beta   90.00
_cell.angle_gamma   90.00
#
_symmetry.space_group_name_H-M   'P 1'
#
loop_
_entity.id
_entity.type
_entity.pdbx_description
1 polymer ?
#
loop_
_entity_poly.entity_id
_entity_poly.type
_entity_poly.pdbx_seq_one_letter_code
_entity_poly.pdbx_strand_id
1 'polypeptide(L)'
;MLPTRDAEKPRKIAKIESRMDKEEKKVEVLTAKLIQANKDLESSVILLKAEKTVYYLRFQNIKEEKEEDLPDVMGEIISKILRTEKEEIVMEIDEMYRVQMNYARRHNLPREVHVRLRSRLVMEYCTERDT
;
A
#
# COMPACT_ATOMS: atom_id res chain seq x y z
N MET A 1 -46.24 -13.36 58.45
CA MET A 1 -45.78 -12.24 57.60
C MET A 1 -44.70 -12.78 56.67
N LEU A 2 -45.00 -12.92 55.38
CA LEU A 2 -44.02 -13.40 54.39
C LEU A 2 -43.26 -12.19 53.83
N PRO A 3 -41.92 -12.21 53.77
CA PRO A 3 -41.17 -11.10 53.18
C PRO A 3 -41.30 -11.13 51.65
N THR A 4 -42.09 -10.18 51.15
CA THR A 4 -42.02 -9.46 49.86
C THR A 4 -41.13 -10.06 48.75
N ARG A 5 -41.75 -10.88 47.87
CA ARG A 5 -41.22 -11.19 46.51
C ARG A 5 -40.87 -9.93 45.70
N ASP A 6 -41.49 -8.80 46.03
CA ASP A 6 -41.28 -7.51 45.38
C ASP A 6 -39.90 -6.88 45.66
N ALA A 7 -39.22 -7.27 46.75
CA ALA A 7 -37.90 -6.74 47.10
C ALA A 7 -36.72 -7.49 46.42
N GLU A 8 -36.93 -8.69 45.89
CA GLU A 8 -35.88 -9.47 45.22
C GLU A 8 -35.64 -9.05 43.76
N LYS A 9 -36.69 -8.67 43.04
CA LYS A 9 -36.62 -8.16 41.65
C LYS A 9 -35.68 -6.94 41.53
N PRO A 10 -35.83 -5.86 42.31
CA PRO A 10 -34.96 -4.69 42.19
C PRO A 10 -33.49 -5.00 42.53
N ARG A 11 -33.24 -5.92 43.48
CA ARG A 11 -31.87 -6.38 43.79
C ARG A 11 -31.21 -7.13 42.62
N LYS A 12 -31.97 -7.97 41.91
CA LYS A 12 -31.49 -8.68 40.72
C LYS A 12 -31.22 -7.71 39.57
N ILE A 13 -32.08 -6.71 39.38
CA ILE A 13 -31.93 -5.66 38.36
C ILE A 13 -30.65 -4.84 38.63
N ALA A 14 -30.46 -4.32 39.85
CA ALA A 14 -29.26 -3.55 40.20
C ALA A 14 -27.95 -4.35 40.01
N LYS A 15 -27.98 -5.67 40.27
CA LYS A 15 -26.83 -6.54 40.02
C LYS A 15 -26.53 -6.70 38.52
N ILE A 16 -27.56 -6.77 37.69
CA ILE A 16 -27.43 -6.83 36.21
C ILE A 16 -26.91 -5.50 35.68
N GLU A 17 -27.44 -4.37 36.12
CA GLU A 17 -26.98 -3.03 35.73
C GLU A 17 -25.49 -2.83 36.04
N SER A 18 -25.05 -3.14 37.27
CA SER A 18 -23.63 -3.02 37.61
C SER A 18 -22.71 -3.95 36.79
N ARG A 19 -23.24 -5.06 36.27
CA ARG A 19 -22.51 -5.96 35.37
C ARG A 19 -22.46 -5.39 33.96
N MET A 20 -23.57 -4.88 33.45
CA MET A 20 -23.63 -4.20 32.15
C MET A 20 -22.68 -3.00 32.12
N ASP A 21 -22.69 -2.14 33.14
CA ASP A 21 -21.77 -0.99 33.22
C ASP A 21 -20.28 -1.41 33.18
N LYS A 22 -19.96 -2.55 33.81
CA LYS A 22 -18.59 -3.10 33.79
C LYS A 22 -18.24 -3.69 32.42
N GLU A 23 -19.20 -4.30 31.75
CA GLU A 23 -19.02 -4.85 30.41
C GLU A 23 -18.92 -3.72 29.37
N GLU A 24 -19.73 -2.68 29.47
CA GLU A 24 -19.70 -1.49 28.61
C GLU A 24 -18.35 -0.76 28.70
N LYS A 25 -17.86 -0.51 29.92
CA LYS A 25 -16.51 0.06 30.13
C LYS A 25 -15.41 -0.82 29.54
N LYS A 26 -15.53 -2.14 29.63
CA LYS A 26 -14.57 -3.06 29.01
C LYS A 26 -14.62 -2.97 27.49
N VAL A 27 -15.83 -2.89 26.92
CA VAL A 27 -16.03 -2.72 25.48
C VAL A 27 -15.41 -1.41 25.01
N GLU A 28 -15.64 -0.29 25.70
CA GLU A 28 -15.03 1.01 25.37
C GLU A 28 -13.49 0.97 25.38
N VAL A 29 -12.90 0.33 26.39
CA VAL A 29 -11.43 0.18 26.45
C VAL A 29 -10.92 -0.69 25.31
N LEU A 30 -11.64 -1.75 24.96
CA LEU A 30 -11.26 -2.64 23.85
C LEU A 30 -11.41 -1.95 22.49
N THR A 31 -12.47 -1.17 22.27
CA THR A 31 -12.68 -0.43 21.02
C THR A 31 -11.60 0.64 20.84
N ALA A 32 -11.25 1.39 21.90
CA ALA A 32 -10.17 2.36 21.85
C ALA A 32 -8.82 1.71 21.48
N LYS A 33 -8.50 0.55 22.08
CA LYS A 33 -7.29 -0.22 21.75
C LYS A 33 -7.30 -0.73 20.30
N LEU A 34 -8.45 -1.20 19.81
CA LEU A 34 -8.60 -1.68 18.43
C LEU A 34 -8.38 -0.53 17.43
N ILE A 35 -8.96 0.64 17.69
CA ILE A 35 -8.78 1.84 16.86
C ILE A 35 -7.30 2.22 16.81
N GLN A 36 -6.61 2.20 17.95
CA GLN A 36 -5.18 2.51 17.99
C GLN A 36 -4.36 1.49 17.19
N ALA A 37 -4.57 0.19 17.42
CA ALA A 37 -3.87 -0.86 16.69
C ALA A 37 -4.09 -0.77 15.17
N ASN A 38 -5.31 -0.44 14.73
CA ASN A 38 -5.59 -0.22 13.31
C ASN A 38 -4.82 0.97 12.74
N LYS A 39 -4.73 2.09 13.46
CA LYS A 39 -3.92 3.26 13.03
C LYS A 39 -2.43 2.92 12.92
N ASP A 40 -1.91 2.16 13.87
CA ASP A 40 -0.50 1.74 13.88
C ASP A 40 -0.20 0.78 12.71
N LEU A 41 -1.14 -0.13 12.43
CA LEU A 41 -1.07 -1.03 11.27
C LEU A 41 -1.14 -0.26 9.95
N GLU A 42 -2.08 0.67 9.80
CA GLU A 42 -2.19 1.52 8.60
C GLU A 42 -0.91 2.30 8.36
N SER A 43 -0.35 2.91 9.41
CA SER A 43 0.92 3.65 9.36
C SER A 43 2.07 2.75 8.92
N SER A 44 2.15 1.54 9.47
CA SER A 44 3.16 0.54 9.10
C SER A 44 3.01 0.08 7.65
N VAL A 45 1.78 -0.12 7.18
CA VAL A 45 1.48 -0.47 5.78
C VAL A 45 1.88 0.66 4.84
N ILE A 46 1.64 1.92 5.21
CA ILE A 46 2.04 3.08 4.44
C ILE A 46 3.57 3.14 4.32
N LEU A 47 4.29 2.98 5.44
CA LEU A 47 5.77 2.97 5.44
C LEU A 47 6.34 1.86 4.55
N LEU A 48 5.86 0.63 4.71
CA LEU A 48 6.33 -0.50 3.90
C LEU A 48 5.98 -0.34 2.42
N LYS A 49 4.83 0.25 2.10
CA LYS A 49 4.47 0.59 0.71
C LYS A 49 5.40 1.66 0.16
N ALA A 50 5.65 2.72 0.93
CA ALA A 50 6.55 3.81 0.56
C ALA A 50 7.94 3.26 0.24
N GLU A 51 8.52 2.47 1.15
CA GLU A 51 9.81 1.78 0.96
C GLU A 51 9.82 0.93 -0.31
N LYS A 52 8.77 0.15 -0.57
CA LYS A 52 8.67 -0.63 -1.81
C LYS A 52 8.53 0.24 -3.06
N THR A 53 7.75 1.32 -3.02
CA THR A 53 7.54 2.21 -4.18
C THR A 53 8.77 2.99 -4.59
N VAL A 54 9.76 3.18 -3.69
CA VAL A 54 11.06 3.78 -4.06
C VAL A 54 11.71 3.03 -5.22
N TYR A 55 11.37 1.75 -5.43
CA TYR A 55 11.97 0.92 -6.47
C TYR A 55 11.13 0.79 -7.74
N TYR A 56 9.97 1.44 -7.85
CA TYR A 56 9.11 1.33 -9.02
C TYR A 56 9.08 2.62 -9.85
N LEU A 57 9.50 2.53 -11.10
CA LEU A 57 9.35 3.57 -12.11
C LEU A 57 8.14 3.29 -12.99
N ARG A 58 7.43 4.37 -13.34
CA ARG A 58 6.20 4.33 -14.12
C ARG A 58 6.34 5.17 -15.38
N PHE A 59 6.36 4.50 -16.53
CA PHE A 59 6.53 5.16 -17.82
C PHE A 59 5.22 5.17 -18.58
N GLN A 60 4.80 6.37 -18.96
CA GLN A 60 3.61 6.61 -19.76
C GLN A 60 4.01 6.95 -21.20
N ASN A 61 3.10 6.68 -22.14
CA ASN A 61 3.26 7.04 -23.55
C ASN A 61 4.47 6.39 -24.26
N ILE A 62 4.93 5.23 -23.79
CA ILE A 62 5.94 4.44 -24.49
C ILE A 62 5.29 3.71 -25.66
N LYS A 63 5.76 3.99 -26.88
CA LYS A 63 5.28 3.38 -28.13
C LYS A 63 5.26 1.85 -28.00
N GLU A 64 4.16 1.22 -28.43
CA GLU A 64 4.00 -0.23 -28.45
C GLU A 64 4.30 -0.79 -29.83
N GLU A 65 5.11 -1.85 -29.89
CA GLU A 65 5.38 -2.59 -31.13
C GLU A 65 5.05 -4.08 -30.94
N LYS A 66 4.65 -4.76 -32.03
CA LYS A 66 4.08 -6.12 -31.99
C LYS A 66 5.05 -7.20 -31.50
N GLU A 67 6.35 -6.90 -31.44
CA GLU A 67 7.43 -7.80 -31.01
C GLU A 67 8.49 -6.98 -30.23
N GLU A 68 8.03 -6.08 -29.36
CA GLU A 68 8.95 -5.25 -28.59
C GLU A 68 9.81 -6.07 -27.63
N ASP A 69 11.10 -5.77 -27.60
CA ASP A 69 11.98 -6.14 -26.51
C ASP A 69 11.89 -5.04 -25.45
N LEU A 70 10.96 -5.22 -24.50
CA LEU A 70 10.71 -4.27 -23.42
C LEU A 70 11.98 -3.98 -22.59
N PRO A 71 12.81 -4.97 -22.21
CA PRO A 71 14.13 -4.71 -21.60
C PRO A 71 15.01 -3.78 -22.41
N ASP A 72 15.12 -4.00 -23.73
CA ASP A 72 16.00 -3.20 -24.58
C ASP A 72 15.51 -1.75 -24.70
N VAL A 73 14.22 -1.56 -24.97
CA VAL A 73 13.58 -0.24 -25.08
C VAL A 73 13.71 0.55 -23.78
N MET A 74 13.38 -0.09 -22.65
CA MET A 74 13.45 0.57 -21.34
C MET A 74 14.89 0.83 -20.90
N GLY A 75 15.79 -0.13 -21.15
CA GLY A 75 17.22 0.01 -20.90
C GLY A 75 17.80 1.20 -21.65
N GLU A 76 17.45 1.38 -22.93
CA GLU A 76 17.90 2.52 -23.73
C GLU A 76 17.35 3.86 -23.21
N ILE A 77 16.08 3.92 -22.81
CA ILE A 77 15.47 5.15 -22.27
C ILE A 77 16.11 5.53 -20.94
N ILE A 78 16.22 4.58 -20.01
CA ILE A 78 16.74 4.82 -18.67
C ILE A 78 18.24 5.13 -18.72
N SER A 79 19.01 4.42 -19.55
CA SER A 79 20.45 4.68 -19.72
C SER A 79 20.72 6.08 -20.28
N LYS A 80 19.89 6.57 -21.21
CA LYS A 80 19.97 7.95 -21.71
C LYS A 80 19.69 8.99 -20.64
N ILE A 81 18.69 8.75 -19.78
CA ILE A 81 18.33 9.67 -18.68
C ILE A 81 19.46 9.71 -17.64
N LEU A 82 19.97 8.55 -17.26
CA LEU A 82 20.98 8.42 -16.20
C LEU A 82 22.41 8.72 -16.70
N ARG A 83 22.63 8.62 -18.02
CA ARG A 83 23.93 8.68 -18.70
C ARG A 83 24.86 7.53 -18.30
N THR A 84 24.29 6.34 -18.22
CA THR A 84 24.96 5.08 -17.83
C THR A 84 24.96 4.12 -19.02
N GLU A 85 25.71 3.01 -18.94
CA GLU A 85 25.64 1.96 -19.95
C GLU A 85 24.31 1.21 -19.89
N LYS A 86 23.81 0.76 -21.05
CA LYS A 86 22.52 0.07 -21.17
C LYS A 86 22.54 -1.25 -20.41
N GLU A 87 23.65 -1.97 -20.52
CA GLU A 87 23.86 -3.30 -19.96
C GLU A 87 23.77 -3.28 -18.42
N GLU A 88 24.33 -2.25 -17.78
CA GLU A 88 24.26 -2.05 -16.34
C GLU A 88 22.81 -1.83 -15.88
N ILE A 89 22.06 -1.00 -16.60
CA ILE A 89 20.64 -0.75 -16.30
C ILE A 89 19.81 -2.03 -16.45
N VAL A 90 20.03 -2.81 -17.51
CA VAL A 90 19.30 -4.07 -17.73
C VAL A 90 19.58 -5.07 -16.60
N MET A 91 20.82 -5.12 -16.07
CA MET A 91 21.17 -5.95 -14.91
C MET A 91 20.49 -5.51 -13.60
N GLU A 92 20.24 -4.21 -13.46
CA GLU A 92 19.58 -3.63 -12.29
C GLU A 92 18.05 -3.74 -12.34
N ILE A 93 17.46 -4.00 -13.51
CA ILE A 93 16.02 -4.27 -13.63
C ILE A 93 15.71 -5.65 -13.05
N ASP A 94 14.77 -5.69 -12.12
CA ASP A 94 14.32 -6.92 -11.47
C ASP A 94 13.02 -7.44 -12.09
N GLU A 95 12.02 -6.57 -12.25
CA GLU A 95 10.76 -6.90 -12.92
C GLU A 95 10.36 -5.77 -13.86
N MET A 96 9.81 -6.12 -15.03
CA MET A 96 9.18 -5.12 -15.89
C MET A 96 7.98 -5.70 -16.63
N TYR A 97 6.93 -4.90 -16.75
CA TYR A 97 5.72 -5.33 -17.45
C TYR A 97 4.89 -4.15 -17.93
N ARG A 98 4.10 -4.37 -18.99
CA ARG A 98 3.04 -3.46 -19.40
C ARG A 98 1.77 -3.73 -18.61
N VAL A 99 1.19 -2.67 -18.05
CA VAL A 99 -0.05 -2.74 -17.30
C VAL A 99 -1.22 -2.89 -18.25
N GLN A 100 -1.97 -3.98 -18.13
CA GLN A 100 -3.18 -4.18 -18.92
C GLN A 100 -4.34 -3.35 -18.37
N MET A 101 -4.49 -2.11 -18.84
CA MET A 101 -5.65 -1.29 -18.52
C MET A 101 -6.76 -1.45 -19.57
N ASN A 102 -8.00 -1.70 -19.13
CA ASN A 102 -9.16 -1.80 -20.02
C ASN A 102 -9.41 -0.50 -20.81
N TYR A 103 -9.12 0.64 -20.18
CA TYR A 103 -9.23 1.94 -20.82
C TYR A 103 -8.30 2.08 -22.03
N ALA A 104 -7.01 1.72 -21.86
CA ALA A 104 -6.03 1.77 -22.93
C ALA A 104 -6.43 0.90 -24.13
N ARG A 105 -6.95 -0.30 -23.87
CA ARG A 105 -7.49 -1.20 -24.91
C ARG A 105 -8.67 -0.60 -25.69
N ARG A 106 -9.58 0.11 -25.01
CA ARG A 106 -10.77 0.70 -25.65
C ARG A 106 -10.45 1.94 -26.49
N HIS A 107 -9.46 2.72 -26.05
CA HIS A 107 -9.11 4.00 -26.65
C HIS A 107 -7.83 3.95 -27.50
N ASN A 108 -7.28 2.76 -27.75
CA ASN A 108 -6.04 2.55 -28.51
C ASN A 108 -4.88 3.42 -27.99
N LEU A 109 -4.75 3.51 -26.67
CA LEU A 109 -3.67 4.25 -26.01
C LEU A 109 -2.50 3.31 -25.70
N PRO A 110 -1.25 3.80 -25.74
CA PRO A 110 -0.11 3.05 -25.25
C PRO A 110 -0.30 2.70 -23.76
N ARG A 111 -0.03 1.45 -23.39
CA ARG A 111 -0.07 0.98 -22.01
C ARG A 111 1.12 1.50 -21.25
N GLU A 112 0.90 1.68 -19.96
CA GLU A 112 1.92 2.07 -19.01
C GLU A 112 2.90 0.93 -18.76
N VAL A 113 4.19 1.26 -18.62
CA VAL A 113 5.25 0.30 -18.27
C VAL A 113 5.63 0.52 -16.82
N HIS A 114 5.58 -0.55 -16.04
CA HIS A 114 6.12 -0.58 -14.68
C HIS A 114 7.48 -1.26 -14.70
N VAL A 115 8.47 -0.61 -14.10
CA VAL A 115 9.84 -1.13 -13.97
C VAL A 115 10.20 -1.16 -12.48
N ARG A 116 10.54 -2.34 -11.96
CA ARG A 116 11.13 -2.52 -10.64
C ARG A 116 12.64 -2.59 -10.76
N LEU A 117 13.32 -1.74 -10.01
CA LEU A 117 14.79 -1.74 -9.90
C LEU A 117 15.24 -2.49 -8.65
N ARG A 118 16.43 -3.10 -8.74
CA ARG A 118 17.05 -3.84 -7.63
C ARG A 118 17.69 -2.91 -6.60
N SER A 119 18.33 -1.83 -7.04
CA SER A 119 19.07 -0.90 -6.18
C SER A 119 18.49 0.51 -6.17
N ARG A 120 18.59 1.17 -5.00
CA ARG A 120 18.19 2.57 -4.79
C ARG A 120 19.15 3.57 -5.44
N LEU A 121 20.41 3.17 -5.67
CA LEU A 121 21.46 4.06 -6.20
C LEU A 121 21.06 4.67 -7.55
N VAL A 122 20.40 3.88 -8.40
CA VAL A 122 19.87 4.32 -9.71
C VAL A 122 18.82 5.42 -9.56
N MET A 123 18.02 5.41 -8.49
CA MET A 123 17.01 6.42 -8.20
C MET A 123 17.60 7.72 -7.64
N GLU A 124 18.66 7.64 -6.83
CA GLU A 124 19.29 8.82 -6.22
C GLU A 124 19.87 9.77 -7.29
N TYR A 125 20.42 9.23 -8.39
CA TYR A 125 20.90 10.02 -9.53
C TYR A 125 19.81 10.81 -10.27
N CYS A 126 18.53 10.41 -10.19
CA CYS A 126 17.42 11.17 -10.75
C CYS A 126 17.02 12.35 -9.86
N THR A 127 17.07 12.19 -8.53
CA THR A 127 16.64 13.23 -7.59
C THR A 127 17.66 14.35 -7.38
N GLU A 128 18.96 14.08 -7.57
CA GLU A 128 20.02 15.09 -7.34
C GLU A 128 20.20 16.08 -8.50
N ARG A 129 19.61 15.83 -9.68
CA ARG A 129 19.79 16.67 -10.86
C ARG A 129 18.64 17.65 -11.14
N ASP A 130 17.58 17.60 -10.33
CA ASP A 130 16.40 18.47 -10.44
C ASP A 130 16.43 19.70 -9.49
N THR A 131 17.56 19.98 -8.84
CA THR A 131 17.83 21.22 -8.07
C THR A 131 18.98 22.01 -8.69
#